data_AF-A0A0J0UN92-F1
#
_entry.id   AF-A0A0J0UN92-F1
#
_cell.length_a   1.000
_cell.length_b   1.000
_cell.length_c   1.000
_cell.angle_alpha   90.00
_cell.angle_beta   90.00
_cell.angle_gamma   90.00
#
_symmetry.space_group_name_H-M   'P 1'
#
loop_
_entity.id
_entity.type
_entity.pdbx_description
1 polymer ?
#
loop_
_entity_poly.entity_id
_entity_poly.type
_entity_poly.pdbx_seq_one_letter_code
_entity_poly.pdbx_strand_id
1 'polypeptide(L)'
;VTVLRGYGHFVGANHLEVEETTGTSQDKTGAKKVVAFKRAIIAAGSQAVRLPFMPDDPRVVDSTGALALKDVPKRMLILGGGIIGLEMGTVYSTLGARLDVVEMLDGLMQGADRDLVKVWQKMNQHRFDNVMLNTKTVAAEATPEGIKVSFAPAKDGVTVPEPQVYDLVLQAVGR
;
A
#
# COMPACT_ATOMS: atom_id res chain seq x y z
N VAL A 1 32.96 8.44 3.81
CA VAL A 1 32.10 7.55 2.99
C VAL A 1 32.04 8.12 1.59
N THR A 2 32.19 7.30 0.55
CA THR A 2 31.96 7.73 -0.84
C THR A 2 30.55 7.31 -1.22
N VAL A 3 29.72 8.27 -1.65
CA VAL A 3 28.35 7.99 -2.11
C VAL A 3 28.37 7.85 -3.63
N LEU A 4 27.86 6.73 -4.12
CA LEU A 4 27.65 6.49 -5.55
C LEU A 4 26.14 6.52 -5.79
N ARG A 5 25.68 7.47 -6.60
CA ARG A 5 24.25 7.65 -6.87
C ARG A 5 23.85 6.89 -8.13
N GLY A 6 23.22 5.73 -7.95
CA GLY A 6 22.80 4.91 -9.08
C GLY A 6 22.18 3.58 -8.67
N TYR A 7 21.72 2.83 -9.66
CA TYR A 7 21.27 1.45 -9.46
C TYR A 7 22.46 0.51 -9.42
N GLY A 8 22.59 -0.25 -8.33
CA GLY A 8 23.62 -1.26 -8.15
C GLY A 8 23.18 -2.63 -8.67
N HIS A 9 23.96 -3.22 -9.56
CA HIS A 9 23.78 -4.58 -10.08
C HIS A 9 25.08 -5.39 -9.87
N PHE A 10 24.99 -6.57 -9.25
CA PHE A 10 26.15 -7.45 -9.12
C PHE A 10 26.53 -8.05 -10.48
N VAL A 11 27.71 -7.68 -10.97
CA VAL A 11 28.31 -8.25 -12.19
C VAL A 11 29.34 -9.35 -11.87
N GLY A 12 29.52 -9.65 -10.59
CA GLY A 12 30.33 -10.75 -10.08
C GLY A 12 30.32 -10.78 -8.55
N ALA A 13 30.95 -11.80 -7.96
CA ALA A 13 30.96 -12.00 -6.50
C ALA A 13 31.58 -10.82 -5.72
N ASN A 14 32.43 -10.02 -6.37
CA ASN A 14 33.16 -8.90 -5.76
C ASN A 14 33.06 -7.60 -6.57
N HIS A 15 32.11 -7.51 -7.50
CA HIS A 15 31.96 -6.36 -8.38
C HIS A 15 30.50 -5.93 -8.50
N LEU A 16 30.26 -4.64 -8.31
CA LEU A 16 28.95 -4.00 -8.48
C LEU A 16 29.05 -2.99 -9.62
N GLU A 17 28.25 -3.14 -10.68
CA GLU A 17 28.01 -2.09 -11.65
C GLU A 17 27.02 -1.09 -11.05
N VAL A 18 27.37 0.19 -11.10
CA VAL A 18 26.50 1.30 -10.73
C VAL A 18 26.09 2.02 -12.00
N GLU A 19 24.82 1.95 -12.35
CA GLU A 19 24.21 2.76 -13.41
C GLU A 19 23.79 4.10 -12.82
N GLU A 20 24.49 5.17 -13.20
CA GLU A 20 24.38 6.48 -12.55
C GLU A 20 23.00 7.12 -12.78
N THR A 21 22.47 7.75 -11.73
CA THR A 21 21.19 8.46 -11.76
C THR A 21 21.34 9.93 -11.36
N THR A 22 20.41 10.78 -11.82
CA THR A 22 20.42 12.22 -11.56
C THR A 22 19.06 12.75 -11.10
N GLY A 23 18.96 14.05 -10.84
CA GLY A 23 17.71 14.75 -10.52
C GLY A 23 17.23 14.60 -9.08
N THR A 24 15.93 14.73 -8.85
CA THR A 24 15.28 14.45 -7.57
C THR A 24 14.76 13.00 -7.48
N SER A 25 14.78 12.28 -8.60
CA SER A 25 14.29 10.90 -8.74
C SER A 25 15.44 9.94 -9.11
N GLN A 26 15.11 8.87 -9.85
CA GLN A 26 16.02 7.80 -10.25
C GLN A 26 16.23 7.78 -11.78
N ASP A 27 16.27 8.94 -12.41
CA ASP A 27 16.45 9.08 -13.86
C ASP A 27 17.86 8.65 -14.24
N LYS A 28 17.96 7.64 -15.11
CA LYS A 28 19.23 7.06 -15.55
C LYS A 28 19.94 7.99 -16.51
N THR A 29 21.22 8.23 -16.25
CA THR A 29 22.09 9.06 -17.10
C THR A 29 22.67 8.28 -18.28
N GLY A 30 22.65 6.95 -18.20
CA GLY A 30 23.35 6.04 -19.13
C GLY A 30 24.83 5.81 -18.80
N ALA A 31 25.41 6.61 -17.89
CA ALA A 31 26.77 6.38 -17.42
C ALA A 31 26.83 5.18 -16.46
N LYS A 32 27.91 4.40 -16.55
CA LYS A 32 28.09 3.18 -15.76
C LYS A 32 29.50 3.13 -15.17
N LYS A 33 29.61 2.62 -13.96
CA LYS A 33 30.88 2.39 -13.27
C LYS A 33 30.88 1.07 -12.54
N VAL A 34 31.93 0.27 -12.69
CA VAL A 34 32.13 -0.94 -11.91
C VAL A 34 32.96 -0.63 -10.67
N VAL A 35 32.51 -1.13 -9.52
CA VAL A 35 33.15 -0.97 -8.22
C VAL A 35 33.49 -2.34 -7.67
N ALA A 36 34.79 -2.57 -7.44
CA ALA A 36 35.26 -3.75 -6.74
C ALA A 36 35.12 -3.57 -5.22
N PHE A 37 34.79 -4.63 -4.50
CA PHE A 37 34.68 -4.60 -3.03
C PHE A 37 35.24 -5.88 -2.39
N LYS A 38 35.75 -5.74 -1.17
CA LYS A 38 36.15 -6.89 -0.33
C LYS A 38 34.96 -7.55 0.36
N ARG A 39 33.96 -6.75 0.75
CA ARG A 39 32.72 -7.18 1.41
C ARG A 39 31.57 -6.32 0.88
N ALA A 40 30.40 -6.90 0.74
CA ALA A 40 29.17 -6.20 0.39
C ALA A 40 28.12 -6.40 1.50
N ILE A 41 27.45 -5.31 1.86
CA ILE A 41 26.26 -5.34 2.72
C ILE A 41 25.09 -4.96 1.81
N ILE A 42 24.14 -5.87 1.62
CA ILE A 42 22.96 -5.65 0.80
C ILE A 42 21.87 -5.05 1.69
N ALA A 43 21.45 -3.82 1.38
CA ALA A 43 20.44 -3.09 2.13
C ALA A 43 19.45 -2.40 1.17
N ALA A 44 18.96 -3.13 0.15
CA ALA A 44 18.12 -2.59 -0.92
C ALA A 44 16.66 -2.28 -0.52
N GLY A 45 16.24 -2.65 0.70
CA GLY A 45 14.89 -2.40 1.21
C GLY A 45 13.81 -3.26 0.54
N SER A 46 12.57 -2.75 0.54
CA SER A 46 11.37 -3.39 -0.03
C SER A 46 10.50 -2.38 -0.77
N GLN A 47 9.46 -2.84 -1.48
CA GLN A 47 8.58 -1.99 -2.30
C GLN A 47 7.11 -2.37 -2.10
N ALA A 48 6.19 -1.41 -2.16
CA ALA A 48 4.77 -1.69 -1.98
C ALA A 48 4.26 -2.71 -3.00
N VAL A 49 3.48 -3.68 -2.53
CA VAL A 49 2.82 -4.68 -3.38
C VAL A 49 1.68 -4.00 -4.15
N ARG A 50 1.65 -4.18 -5.47
CA ARG A 50 0.58 -3.72 -6.34
C ARG A 50 -0.29 -4.89 -6.78
N LEU A 51 -1.60 -4.76 -6.61
CA LEU A 51 -2.54 -5.77 -7.09
C LEU A 51 -2.69 -5.64 -8.62
N PRO A 52 -2.38 -6.69 -9.41
CA PRO A 52 -2.30 -6.58 -10.88
C PRO A 52 -3.60 -6.15 -11.58
N PHE A 53 -4.76 -6.38 -10.95
CA PHE A 53 -6.07 -6.07 -11.51
C PHE A 53 -6.54 -4.64 -11.21
N MET A 54 -5.82 -3.87 -10.39
CA MET A 54 -6.21 -2.50 -10.07
C MET A 54 -6.00 -1.59 -11.28
N PRO A 55 -6.94 -0.67 -11.56
CA PRO A 55 -6.80 0.26 -12.67
C PRO A 55 -5.66 1.26 -12.40
N ASP A 56 -5.01 1.70 -13.47
CA ASP A 56 -4.08 2.82 -13.42
C ASP A 56 -4.89 4.14 -13.40
N ASP A 57 -5.18 4.62 -12.19
CA ASP A 57 -5.98 5.82 -11.94
C ASP A 57 -5.37 6.61 -10.77
N PRO A 58 -5.30 7.95 -10.82
CA PRO A 58 -4.74 8.77 -9.74
C PRO A 58 -5.46 8.62 -8.39
N ARG A 59 -6.69 8.09 -8.37
CA ARG A 59 -7.47 7.78 -7.16
C ARG A 59 -7.11 6.42 -6.56
N VAL A 60 -6.29 5.62 -7.23
CA VAL A 60 -5.72 4.38 -6.71
C VAL A 60 -4.28 4.64 -6.29
N VAL A 61 -4.04 4.69 -4.98
CA VAL A 61 -2.76 5.11 -4.41
C VAL A 61 -2.11 4.02 -3.56
N ASP A 62 -0.79 4.06 -3.45
CA ASP A 62 -0.05 3.38 -2.39
C ASP A 62 0.16 4.32 -1.19
N SER A 63 0.92 3.87 -0.19
CA SER A 63 1.24 4.69 0.99
C SER A 63 1.93 6.02 0.66
N THR A 64 2.74 6.06 -0.42
CA THR A 64 3.42 7.29 -0.86
C THR A 64 2.41 8.27 -1.43
N GLY A 65 1.48 7.78 -2.26
CA GLY A 65 0.41 8.60 -2.83
C GLY A 65 -0.56 9.14 -1.76
N ALA A 66 -0.88 8.33 -0.74
CA ALA A 66 -1.68 8.76 0.40
C ALA A 66 -1.00 9.87 1.22
N LEU A 67 0.31 9.78 1.44
CA LEU A 67 1.08 10.80 2.17
C LEU A 67 1.19 12.14 1.42
N ALA A 68 1.04 12.12 0.09
CA ALA A 68 1.05 13.35 -0.70
C ALA A 68 -0.20 14.24 -0.47
N LEU A 69 -1.26 13.69 0.15
CA LEU A 69 -2.47 14.40 0.59
C LEU A 69 -3.00 15.42 -0.43
N LYS A 70 -3.26 14.97 -1.67
CA LYS A 70 -3.75 15.85 -2.73
C LYS A 70 -5.09 16.49 -2.38
N ASP A 71 -6.01 15.68 -1.86
CA ASP A 71 -7.36 16.07 -1.42
C ASP A 71 -7.84 15.14 -0.30
N VAL A 72 -8.92 15.53 0.40
CA VAL A 72 -9.60 14.68 1.40
C VAL A 72 -10.84 14.03 0.74
N PRO A 73 -10.86 12.70 0.51
CA PRO A 73 -12.00 11.99 -0.05
C PRO A 73 -13.19 11.98 0.92
N LYS A 74 -14.42 11.89 0.41
CA LYS A 74 -15.59 11.63 1.26
C LYS A 74 -15.64 10.17 1.67
N ARG A 75 -15.34 9.25 0.74
CA ARG A 75 -15.22 7.81 0.99
C ARG A 75 -13.88 7.28 0.53
N MET A 76 -13.20 6.58 1.44
CA MET A 76 -11.90 5.97 1.19
C MET A 76 -11.97 4.47 1.49
N LEU A 77 -11.49 3.64 0.55
CA LEU A 77 -11.26 2.22 0.78
C LEU A 77 -9.80 1.96 1.13
N ILE A 78 -9.57 1.13 2.15
CA ILE A 78 -8.25 0.63 2.51
C ILE A 78 -8.20 -0.86 2.17
N LEU A 79 -7.34 -1.23 1.21
CA LEU A 79 -7.05 -2.62 0.87
C LEU A 79 -5.92 -3.12 1.77
N GLY A 80 -6.24 -4.01 2.71
CA GLY A 80 -5.32 -4.54 3.71
C GLY A 80 -5.53 -3.91 5.09
N GLY A 81 -5.80 -4.75 6.08
CA GLY A 81 -6.01 -4.40 7.49
C GLY A 81 -4.71 -4.27 8.29
N GLY A 82 -3.59 -4.05 7.62
CA GLY A 82 -2.28 -3.86 8.24
C GLY A 82 -2.06 -2.46 8.82
N ILE A 83 -1.00 -2.30 9.62
CA ILE A 83 -0.71 -1.08 10.38
C ILE A 83 -0.67 0.17 9.47
N ILE A 84 0.06 0.12 8.35
CA ILE A 84 0.21 1.25 7.42
C ILE A 84 -1.16 1.75 6.92
N GLY A 85 -2.03 0.85 6.50
CA GLY A 85 -3.36 1.20 6.00
C GLY A 85 -4.21 1.84 7.09
N LEU A 86 -4.18 1.31 8.31
CA LEU A 86 -4.97 1.81 9.43
C LEU A 86 -4.47 3.15 10.00
N GLU A 87 -3.16 3.38 9.99
CA GLU A 87 -2.57 4.68 10.33
C GLU A 87 -3.01 5.75 9.32
N MET A 88 -2.93 5.45 8.02
CA MET A 88 -3.40 6.36 6.97
C MET A 88 -4.90 6.59 7.04
N GLY A 89 -5.68 5.54 7.26
CA GLY A 89 -7.11 5.67 7.53
C GLY A 89 -7.39 6.62 8.69
N THR A 90 -6.65 6.50 9.80
CA THR A 90 -6.83 7.37 10.97
C THR A 90 -6.61 8.85 10.63
N VAL A 91 -5.59 9.17 9.83
CA VAL A 91 -5.34 10.54 9.35
C VAL A 91 -6.50 11.03 8.49
N TYR A 92 -6.84 10.30 7.44
CA TYR A 92 -7.90 10.69 6.49
C TYR A 92 -9.28 10.80 7.15
N SER A 93 -9.61 9.89 8.05
CA SER A 93 -10.86 9.95 8.81
C SER A 93 -10.93 11.16 9.72
N THR A 94 -9.82 11.54 10.35
CA THR A 94 -9.76 12.73 11.20
C THR A 94 -9.95 14.01 10.36
N LEU A 95 -9.54 14.00 9.10
CA LEU A 95 -9.76 15.09 8.15
C LEU A 95 -11.17 15.10 7.54
N GLY A 96 -11.97 14.05 7.77
CA GLY A 96 -13.39 14.01 7.37
C GLY A 96 -13.79 12.82 6.48
N ALA A 97 -12.86 11.97 6.06
CA ALA A 97 -13.20 10.81 5.24
C ALA A 97 -13.98 9.73 6.03
N ARG A 98 -14.93 9.07 5.37
CA ARG A 98 -15.50 7.81 5.83
C ARG A 98 -14.69 6.66 5.26
N LEU A 99 -14.39 5.67 6.11
CA LEU A 99 -13.50 4.57 5.73
C LEU A 99 -14.27 3.27 5.56
N ASP A 100 -13.88 2.51 4.55
CA ASP A 100 -14.07 1.07 4.51
C ASP A 100 -12.69 0.40 4.52
N VAL A 101 -12.58 -0.74 5.20
CA VAL A 101 -11.36 -1.56 5.16
C VAL A 101 -11.71 -2.98 4.79
N VAL A 102 -10.93 -3.56 3.89
CA VAL A 102 -11.03 -4.97 3.49
C VAL A 102 -9.76 -5.72 3.84
N GLU A 103 -9.93 -6.88 4.47
CA GLU A 103 -8.85 -7.76 4.90
C GLU A 103 -9.24 -9.21 4.61
N MET A 104 -8.32 -9.94 3.96
CA MET A 104 -8.52 -11.34 3.59
C MET A 104 -8.46 -12.26 4.81
N LEU A 105 -7.76 -11.83 5.86
CA LEU A 105 -7.61 -12.57 7.11
C LEU A 105 -8.73 -12.26 8.10
N ASP A 106 -8.72 -12.98 9.21
CA ASP A 106 -9.78 -12.98 10.23
C ASP A 106 -9.74 -11.78 11.19
N GLY A 107 -8.85 -10.82 10.97
CA GLY A 107 -8.67 -9.68 11.84
C GLY A 107 -7.72 -8.63 11.30
N LEU A 108 -7.81 -7.44 11.88
CA LEU A 108 -6.90 -6.33 11.63
C LEU A 108 -5.57 -6.51 12.39
N MET A 109 -4.54 -5.75 11.99
CA MET A 109 -3.21 -5.71 12.64
C MET A 109 -2.66 -7.11 12.91
N GLN A 110 -2.56 -7.94 11.88
CA GLN A 110 -2.08 -9.31 12.00
C GLN A 110 -0.70 -9.35 12.66
N GLY A 111 -0.52 -10.29 13.59
CA GLY A 111 0.67 -10.41 14.45
C GLY A 111 0.55 -9.73 15.82
N ALA A 112 -0.36 -8.76 16.01
CA ALA A 112 -0.62 -8.18 17.33
C ALA A 112 -1.56 -9.06 18.17
N ASP A 113 -1.46 -8.99 19.51
CA ASP A 113 -2.40 -9.70 20.38
C ASP A 113 -3.84 -9.19 20.21
N ARG A 114 -4.79 -10.12 20.20
CA ARG A 114 -6.19 -9.83 19.83
C ARG A 114 -6.91 -8.97 20.86
N ASP A 115 -6.51 -9.02 22.12
CA ASP A 115 -7.04 -8.16 23.19
C ASP A 115 -6.66 -6.69 22.98
N LEU A 116 -5.43 -6.41 22.55
CA LEU A 116 -4.97 -5.07 22.17
C LEU A 116 -5.73 -4.55 20.94
N VAL A 117 -5.85 -5.37 19.90
CA VAL A 117 -6.59 -5.00 18.68
C VAL A 117 -8.07 -4.72 18.99
N LYS A 118 -8.68 -5.45 19.91
CA LYS A 118 -10.07 -5.24 20.33
C LYS A 118 -10.27 -3.84 20.95
N VAL A 119 -9.34 -3.37 21.77
CA VAL A 119 -9.38 -2.00 22.33
C VAL A 119 -9.27 -0.97 21.22
N TRP A 120 -8.27 -1.12 20.34
CA TRP A 120 -8.08 -0.20 19.21
C TRP A 120 -9.31 -0.14 18.30
N GLN A 121 -9.88 -1.30 17.94
CA GLN A 121 -11.03 -1.38 17.04
C GLN A 121 -12.26 -0.75 17.68
N LYS A 122 -12.51 -0.98 18.98
CA LYS A 122 -13.61 -0.34 19.71
C LYS A 122 -13.50 1.18 19.70
N MET A 123 -12.30 1.72 19.92
CA MET A 123 -12.07 3.17 19.93
C MET A 123 -12.23 3.80 18.54
N ASN A 124 -11.84 3.08 17.48
CA ASN A 124 -11.84 3.59 16.11
C ASN A 124 -13.06 3.18 15.28
N GLN A 125 -13.99 2.38 15.81
CA GLN A 125 -15.15 1.88 15.09
C GLN A 125 -15.96 3.00 14.43
N HIS A 126 -16.10 4.14 15.12
CA HIS A 126 -16.84 5.30 14.62
C HIS A 126 -16.27 5.87 13.31
N ARG A 127 -15.03 5.55 12.93
CA ARG A 127 -14.36 6.01 11.69
C ARG A 127 -14.74 5.22 10.45
N PHE A 128 -15.18 3.97 10.64
CA PHE A 128 -15.46 3.03 9.57
C PHE A 128 -16.95 2.90 9.33
N ASP A 129 -17.35 2.82 8.06
CA ASP A 129 -18.69 2.34 7.68
C ASP A 129 -18.69 0.81 7.65
N ASN A 130 -17.63 0.19 7.12
CA ASN A 130 -17.45 -1.26 7.07
C ASN A 130 -16.03 -1.71 7.45
N VAL A 131 -15.96 -2.78 8.24
CA VAL A 131 -14.73 -3.56 8.48
C VAL A 131 -14.97 -4.96 7.92
N MET A 132 -14.47 -5.21 6.70
CA MET A 132 -14.71 -6.43 5.93
C MET A 132 -13.56 -7.41 6.14
N LEU A 133 -13.67 -8.25 7.16
CA LEU A 133 -12.72 -9.34 7.43
C LEU A 133 -13.07 -10.59 6.61
N ASN A 134 -12.11 -11.50 6.43
CA ASN A 134 -12.25 -12.69 5.59
C ASN A 134 -12.82 -12.36 4.20
N THR A 135 -12.45 -11.21 3.63
CA THR A 135 -12.99 -10.68 2.39
C THR A 135 -11.85 -10.27 1.47
N LYS A 136 -11.95 -10.60 0.19
CA LYS A 136 -10.97 -10.22 -0.83
C LYS A 136 -11.59 -9.31 -1.86
N THR A 137 -10.79 -8.40 -2.40
CA THR A 137 -11.16 -7.63 -3.59
C THR A 137 -10.89 -8.47 -4.83
N VAL A 138 -11.84 -8.50 -5.77
CA VAL A 138 -11.76 -9.32 -6.99
C VAL A 138 -11.77 -8.51 -8.28
N ALA A 139 -12.27 -7.27 -8.23
CA ALA A 139 -12.24 -6.37 -9.37
C ALA A 139 -12.22 -4.92 -8.87
N ALA A 140 -11.61 -4.05 -9.65
CA ALA A 140 -11.68 -2.61 -9.48
C ALA A 140 -11.76 -1.93 -10.85
N GLU A 141 -12.67 -0.99 -11.00
CA GLU A 141 -12.93 -0.28 -12.25
C GLU A 141 -12.97 1.22 -11.96
N ALA A 142 -12.23 2.01 -12.75
CA ALA A 142 -12.32 3.45 -12.69
C ALA A 142 -13.59 3.93 -13.41
N THR A 143 -14.45 4.67 -12.72
CA THR A 143 -15.66 5.30 -13.27
C THR A 143 -15.59 6.83 -13.09
N PRO A 144 -16.49 7.59 -13.75
CA PRO A 144 -16.60 9.03 -13.50
C PRO A 144 -16.90 9.38 -12.05
N GLU A 145 -17.67 8.55 -11.35
CA GLU A 145 -18.10 8.76 -9.96
C GLU A 145 -17.04 8.36 -8.93
N GLY A 146 -16.10 7.48 -9.27
CA GLY A 146 -15.08 6.99 -8.34
C GLY A 146 -14.44 5.69 -8.83
N ILE A 147 -13.78 4.98 -7.91
CA ILE A 147 -13.30 3.62 -8.15
C ILE A 147 -14.35 2.64 -7.64
N LYS A 148 -14.98 1.91 -8.56
CA LYS A 148 -15.91 0.84 -8.23
C LYS A 148 -15.14 -0.43 -7.90
N VAL A 149 -15.35 -0.98 -6.71
CA VAL A 149 -14.62 -2.14 -6.18
C VAL A 149 -15.60 -3.25 -5.85
N SER A 150 -15.28 -4.45 -6.33
CA SER A 150 -16.06 -5.68 -6.10
C SER A 150 -15.35 -6.60 -5.12
N PHE A 151 -16.14 -7.24 -4.25
CA PHE A 151 -15.65 -8.08 -3.16
C PHE A 151 -16.11 -9.52 -3.32
N ALA A 152 -15.34 -10.45 -2.78
CA ALA A 152 -15.71 -11.86 -2.68
C ALA A 152 -15.28 -12.43 -1.31
N PRO A 153 -15.95 -13.49 -0.84
CA PRO A 153 -15.52 -14.19 0.38
C PRO A 153 -14.09 -14.73 0.21
N ALA A 154 -13.25 -14.50 1.21
CA ALA A 154 -11.96 -15.20 1.34
C ALA A 154 -12.10 -16.53 2.12
N LYS A 155 -13.23 -16.70 2.81
CA LYS A 155 -13.60 -17.91 3.56
C LYS A 155 -15.09 -18.22 3.34
N ASP A 156 -15.43 -19.51 3.33
CA ASP A 156 -16.82 -19.94 3.18
C ASP A 156 -17.73 -19.38 4.29
N GLY A 157 -18.96 -19.04 3.91
CA GLY A 157 -19.97 -18.50 4.82
C GLY A 157 -19.83 -17.02 5.17
N VAL A 158 -18.87 -16.30 4.58
CA VAL A 158 -18.75 -14.84 4.74
C VAL A 158 -19.67 -14.14 3.75
N THR A 159 -20.57 -13.28 4.23
CA THR A 159 -21.34 -12.36 3.39
C THR A 159 -20.49 -11.16 3.05
N VAL A 160 -20.46 -10.78 1.78
CA VAL A 160 -19.75 -9.60 1.28
C VAL A 160 -20.74 -8.59 0.72
N PRO A 161 -20.45 -7.28 0.79
CA PRO A 161 -21.32 -6.27 0.21
C PRO A 161 -21.32 -6.33 -1.32
N GLU A 162 -22.39 -5.81 -1.92
CA GLU A 162 -22.44 -5.47 -3.34
C GLU A 162 -21.31 -4.49 -3.71
N PRO A 163 -20.89 -4.41 -4.98
CA PRO A 163 -19.85 -3.50 -5.42
C PRO A 163 -20.04 -2.06 -4.92
N GLN A 164 -18.98 -1.46 -4.37
CA GLN A 164 -19.00 -0.14 -3.75
C GLN A 164 -18.16 0.85 -4.55
N VAL A 165 -18.49 2.15 -4.50
CA VAL A 165 -17.73 3.22 -5.16
C VAL A 165 -17.02 4.08 -4.12
N TYR A 166 -15.74 4.37 -4.37
CA TYR A 166 -14.87 5.15 -3.49
C TYR A 166 -14.20 6.30 -4.23
N ASP A 167 -13.99 7.41 -3.53
CA ASP A 167 -13.27 8.56 -4.10
C ASP A 167 -11.76 8.31 -4.12
N LEU A 168 -11.27 7.50 -3.18
CA LEU A 168 -9.86 7.11 -3.06
C LEU A 168 -9.75 5.65 -2.61
N VAL A 169 -8.82 4.90 -3.21
CA VAL A 169 -8.48 3.53 -2.81
C VAL A 169 -7.00 3.46 -2.45
N LEU A 170 -6.70 3.10 -1.20
CA LEU A 170 -5.35 2.87 -0.71
C LEU A 170 -5.00 1.37 -0.80
N GLN A 171 -4.01 1.05 -1.63
CA GLN A 171 -3.37 -0.27 -1.67
C GLN A 171 -2.33 -0.38 -0.54
N ALA A 172 -2.70 -1.05 0.56
CA ALA A 172 -1.84 -1.28 1.73
C ALA A 172 -1.73 -2.78 2.07
N VAL A 173 -1.61 -3.63 1.05
CA VAL A 173 -1.63 -5.10 1.18
C VAL A 173 -0.26 -5.73 1.51
N GLY A 174 0.80 -4.93 1.60
CA GLY A 174 2.15 -5.40 1.95
C GLY A 174 3.27 -4.61 1.26
N ARG A 175 4.50 -5.00 1.58
CA ARG A 175 5.75 -4.55 0.95
C ARG A 175 6.68 -5.73 0.71
#